data_AF-A0A2S2PL79-F1
#
_entry.id   AF-A0A2S2PL79-F1
#
_cell.length_a   1.000
_cell.length_b   1.000
_cell.length_c   1.000
_cell.angle_alpha   90.00
_cell.angle_beta   90.00
_cell.angle_gamma   90.00
#
_symmetry.space_group_name_H-M   'P 1'
#
loop_
_entity.id
_entity.type
_entity.pdbx_description
1 polymer ?
#
loop_
_entity_poly.entity_id
_entity_poly.type
_entity_poly.pdbx_seq_one_letter_code
_entity_poly.pdbx_strand_id
1 'polypeptide(L)'
;NNLNLFLLKYLCLKLIIYKSIQVLPLFAEIDDDKKFTSCFGVLNFGMVAVMMLNVPLGMTGYAKWGEDVKSSLTLNLPHDHELTQFVIIMMILGIACSYALQFYPAAVIVYSDLEKIYGPFNHPAIWDYSIRICICLVTYLAASTVPHLDLFMSLVGSVTCVALTMIFPALSNLAFRTKDKGSFFSSFLDMVTILTAVIGSVTGIYANTTAIYEAFSQNHSNG
;
A
#
# COMPACT_ATOMS: atom_id res chain seq x y z
N ASN A 1 -20.77 -6.01 -23.50
CA ASN A 1 -21.11 -6.19 -22.07
C ASN A 1 -20.24 -7.20 -21.34
N ASN A 2 -19.88 -8.34 -21.95
CA ASN A 2 -19.01 -9.35 -21.31
C ASN A 2 -17.53 -8.90 -21.17
N LEU A 3 -17.02 -8.03 -22.04
CA LEU A 3 -15.63 -7.58 -22.01
C LEU A 3 -15.34 -6.65 -20.81
N ASN A 4 -16.21 -5.68 -20.55
CA ASN A 4 -16.08 -4.80 -19.37
C ASN A 4 -16.27 -5.58 -18.07
N LEU A 5 -17.16 -6.56 -18.06
CA LEU A 5 -17.37 -7.44 -16.90
C LEU A 5 -16.15 -8.35 -16.65
N PHE A 6 -15.50 -8.82 -17.72
CA PHE A 6 -14.27 -9.60 -17.64
C PHE A 6 -13.08 -8.74 -17.17
N LEU A 7 -12.95 -7.52 -17.71
CA LEU A 7 -11.89 -6.58 -17.34
C LEU A 7 -12.06 -6.10 -15.88
N LEU A 8 -13.30 -5.87 -15.44
CA LEU A 8 -13.63 -5.52 -14.06
C LEU A 8 -13.36 -6.69 -13.10
N LYS A 9 -13.76 -7.92 -13.45
CA LYS A 9 -13.41 -9.12 -12.68
C LYS A 9 -11.89 -9.33 -12.60
N TYR A 10 -11.17 -9.07 -13.69
CA TYR A 10 -9.72 -9.23 -13.77
C TYR A 10 -8.97 -8.19 -12.95
N LEU A 11 -9.39 -6.93 -13.00
CA LEU A 11 -8.83 -5.84 -12.20
C LEU A 11 -9.11 -6.06 -10.71
N CYS A 12 -10.33 -6.49 -10.37
CA CYS A 12 -10.72 -6.82 -9.00
C CYS A 12 -9.92 -8.02 -8.46
N LEU A 13 -9.79 -9.11 -9.24
CA LEU A 13 -8.99 -10.27 -8.87
C LEU A 13 -7.50 -9.93 -8.69
N LYS A 14 -6.92 -9.05 -9.51
CA LYS A 14 -5.53 -8.56 -9.34
C LYS A 14 -5.36 -7.69 -8.09
N LEU A 15 -6.32 -6.81 -7.78
CA LEU A 15 -6.36 -6.01 -6.54
C LEU A 15 -6.52 -6.88 -5.29
N ILE A 16 -7.23 -8.00 -5.42
CA ILE A 16 -7.44 -9.02 -4.39
C ILE A 16 -6.17 -9.82 -4.13
N ILE A 17 -5.46 -10.22 -5.19
CA ILE A 17 -4.17 -10.93 -5.13
C ILE A 17 -3.06 -10.02 -4.56
N TYR A 18 -3.13 -8.72 -4.79
CA TYR A 18 -2.17 -7.75 -4.24
C TYR A 18 -2.19 -7.68 -2.71
N LYS A 19 -3.36 -7.84 -2.08
CA LYS A 19 -3.47 -7.88 -0.61
C LYS A 19 -3.11 -9.25 -0.02
N SER A 20 -2.75 -10.24 -0.85
CA SER A 20 -2.59 -11.65 -0.46
C SER A 20 -1.54 -11.92 0.60
N ILE A 21 -0.49 -11.11 0.77
CA ILE A 21 0.44 -11.30 1.89
C ILE A 21 -0.23 -11.08 3.25
N GLN A 22 -1.23 -10.21 3.34
CA GLN A 22 -1.98 -9.96 4.58
C GLN A 22 -3.30 -10.75 4.66
N VAL A 23 -3.91 -11.10 3.51
CA VAL A 23 -5.17 -11.88 3.52
C VAL A 23 -4.96 -13.39 3.45
N LEU A 24 -3.74 -13.91 3.24
CA LEU A 24 -3.46 -15.34 3.33
C LEU A 24 -3.86 -15.95 4.69
N PRO A 25 -3.50 -15.36 5.85
CA PRO A 25 -3.97 -15.87 7.15
C PRO A 25 -5.49 -15.74 7.30
N LEU A 26 -6.09 -14.66 6.78
CA LEU A 26 -7.55 -14.49 6.78
C LEU A 26 -8.24 -15.55 5.91
N PHE A 27 -7.65 -15.91 4.76
CA PHE A 27 -8.16 -16.97 3.89
C PHE A 27 -8.07 -18.33 4.57
N ALA A 28 -7.01 -18.57 5.36
CA ALA A 28 -6.85 -19.81 6.13
C ALA A 28 -7.91 -19.97 7.25
N GLU A 29 -8.52 -18.88 7.71
CA GLU A 29 -9.58 -18.90 8.74
C GLU A 29 -11.00 -18.97 8.16
N ILE A 30 -11.19 -18.80 6.85
CA ILE A 30 -12.52 -18.80 6.23
C ILE A 30 -12.86 -20.20 5.71
N ASP A 31 -13.84 -20.86 6.33
CA ASP A 31 -14.31 -22.22 6.00
C ASP A 31 -14.94 -22.39 4.58
N ASP A 32 -15.35 -21.30 3.93
CA ASP A 32 -16.12 -21.35 2.66
C ASP A 32 -15.42 -20.58 1.51
N ASP A 33 -14.42 -21.22 0.90
CA ASP A 33 -13.56 -20.73 -0.19
C ASP A 33 -14.33 -20.08 -1.36
N LYS A 34 -15.54 -20.58 -1.64
CA LYS A 34 -16.32 -20.20 -2.83
C LYS A 34 -17.04 -18.86 -2.67
N LYS A 35 -17.41 -18.48 -1.44
CA LYS A 35 -18.04 -17.17 -1.17
C LYS A 35 -17.03 -16.04 -1.10
N PHE A 36 -15.77 -16.34 -0.75
CA PHE A 36 -14.71 -15.34 -0.67
C PHE A 36 -14.33 -14.76 -2.04
N THR A 37 -14.19 -15.62 -3.05
CA THR A 37 -13.68 -15.24 -4.40
C THR A 37 -14.80 -14.90 -5.40
N SER A 38 -16.08 -14.97 -4.97
CA SER A 38 -17.21 -14.65 -5.85
C SER A 38 -17.20 -13.17 -6.25
N CYS A 39 -17.82 -12.83 -7.39
CA CYS A 39 -17.92 -11.45 -7.89
C CYS A 39 -18.65 -10.51 -6.89
N PHE A 40 -19.54 -11.07 -6.07
CA PHE A 40 -20.19 -10.41 -4.93
C PHE A 40 -19.67 -10.93 -3.58
N GLY A 41 -18.45 -11.45 -3.57
CA GLY A 41 -17.81 -11.97 -2.37
C GLY A 41 -17.49 -10.86 -1.38
N VAL A 42 -17.21 -11.28 -0.14
CA VAL A 42 -16.89 -10.42 1.00
C VAL A 42 -15.80 -9.40 0.65
N LEU A 43 -14.84 -9.81 -0.18
CA LEU A 43 -13.72 -8.97 -0.53
C LEU A 43 -14.07 -7.81 -1.48
N ASN A 44 -14.87 -8.06 -2.52
CA ASN A 44 -15.32 -6.98 -3.41
C ASN A 44 -16.27 -6.03 -2.67
N PHE A 45 -17.16 -6.56 -1.82
CA PHE A 45 -18.02 -5.73 -0.97
C PHE A 45 -17.21 -4.86 -0.01
N GLY A 46 -16.18 -5.40 0.63
CA GLY A 46 -15.26 -4.65 1.49
C GLY A 46 -14.54 -3.52 0.74
N MET A 47 -14.05 -3.78 -0.48
CA MET A 47 -13.39 -2.76 -1.29
C MET A 47 -14.36 -1.64 -1.71
N VAL A 48 -15.58 -1.98 -2.12
CA VAL A 48 -16.62 -0.99 -2.44
C VAL A 48 -17.00 -0.17 -1.21
N ALA A 49 -17.18 -0.80 -0.06
CA ALA A 49 -17.49 -0.09 1.18
C ALA A 49 -16.38 0.91 1.56
N VAL A 50 -15.11 0.50 1.48
CA VAL A 50 -13.96 1.39 1.73
C VAL A 50 -13.93 2.54 0.72
N MET A 51 -14.19 2.28 -0.56
CA MET A 51 -14.26 3.32 -1.59
C MET A 51 -15.37 4.32 -1.32
N MET A 52 -16.57 3.84 -0.97
CA MET A 52 -17.73 4.67 -0.65
C MET A 52 -17.54 5.54 0.59
N LEU A 53 -16.65 5.15 1.52
CA LEU A 53 -16.27 5.98 2.65
C LEU A 53 -15.20 7.01 2.27
N ASN A 54 -14.15 6.59 1.56
CA ASN A 54 -13.01 7.47 1.25
C ASN A 54 -13.32 8.52 0.17
N VAL A 55 -14.13 8.20 -0.85
CA VAL A 55 -14.42 9.13 -1.96
C VAL A 55 -15.15 10.40 -1.47
N PRO A 56 -16.26 10.30 -0.69
CA PRO A 56 -16.92 11.49 -0.14
C PRO A 56 -16.04 12.25 0.85
N LEU A 57 -15.22 11.55 1.64
CA LEU A 57 -14.26 12.18 2.55
C LEU A 57 -13.23 13.04 1.78
N GLY A 58 -12.68 12.50 0.69
CA GLY A 58 -11.77 13.25 -0.18
C GLY A 58 -12.46 14.43 -0.88
N MET A 59 -13.68 14.21 -1.39
CA MET A 59 -14.45 15.25 -2.07
C MET A 59 -14.84 16.40 -1.14
N THR A 60 -15.30 16.09 0.08
CA THR A 60 -15.66 17.11 1.09
C THR A 60 -14.41 17.82 1.63
N GLY A 61 -13.29 17.11 1.78
CA GLY A 61 -12.00 17.71 2.10
C GLY A 61 -11.57 18.74 1.06
N TYR A 62 -11.57 18.37 -0.22
CA TYR A 62 -11.23 19.31 -1.30
C TYR A 62 -12.22 20.47 -1.39
N ALA A 63 -13.52 20.22 -1.25
CA ALA A 63 -14.54 21.27 -1.30
C ALA A 63 -14.39 22.32 -0.17
N LYS A 64 -13.81 21.98 0.98
CA LYS A 64 -13.67 22.90 2.11
C LYS A 64 -12.42 23.79 2.04
N TRP A 65 -11.29 23.26 1.60
CA TRP A 65 -10.01 23.98 1.56
C TRP A 65 -9.60 24.43 0.17
N GLY A 66 -10.23 23.91 -0.89
CA GLY A 66 -9.93 24.30 -2.27
C GLY A 66 -8.48 24.06 -2.65
N GLU A 67 -7.85 25.07 -3.26
CA GLU A 67 -6.46 25.01 -3.73
C GLU A 67 -5.43 25.08 -2.59
N ASP A 68 -5.81 25.55 -1.40
CA ASP A 68 -4.92 25.65 -0.22
C ASP A 68 -4.83 24.34 0.60
N VAL A 69 -5.29 23.22 0.03
CA VAL A 69 -5.28 21.93 0.72
C VAL A 69 -3.84 21.41 0.89
N LYS A 70 -3.40 21.30 2.13
CA LYS A 70 -2.12 20.65 2.46
C LYS A 70 -2.18 19.14 2.22
N SER A 71 -1.00 18.53 2.00
CA SER A 71 -0.82 17.11 1.69
C SER A 71 -1.44 16.11 2.69
N SER A 72 -1.70 16.54 3.93
CA SER A 72 -2.37 15.72 4.94
C SER A 72 -3.67 16.35 5.41
N LEU A 73 -4.70 15.51 5.57
CA LEU A 73 -6.02 15.96 6.02
C LEU A 73 -5.93 16.67 7.38
N THR A 74 -5.21 16.08 8.33
CA THR A 74 -5.03 16.58 9.70
C THR A 74 -4.44 17.98 9.79
N LEU A 75 -3.55 18.35 8.87
CA LEU A 75 -2.86 19.65 8.90
C LEU A 75 -3.73 20.81 8.37
N ASN A 76 -4.85 20.49 7.71
CA ASN A 76 -5.82 21.47 7.24
C ASN A 76 -6.92 21.75 8.29
N LEU A 77 -7.12 20.86 9.26
CA LEU A 77 -8.20 21.04 10.25
C LEU A 77 -7.86 22.15 11.25
N PRO A 78 -8.82 23.03 11.59
CA PRO A 78 -8.62 24.03 12.64
C PRO A 78 -8.49 23.34 14.00
N HIS A 79 -7.36 23.55 14.68
CA HIS A 79 -7.04 22.93 15.97
C HIS A 79 -7.84 23.51 17.15
N ASP A 80 -8.56 24.62 16.94
CA ASP A 80 -9.30 25.35 17.97
C ASP A 80 -10.61 24.66 18.41
N HIS A 81 -11.08 23.67 17.66
CA HIS A 81 -12.30 22.93 17.98
C HIS A 81 -12.01 21.60 18.68
N GLU A 82 -12.72 21.32 19.76
CA GLU A 82 -12.62 20.07 20.54
C GLU A 82 -12.87 18.82 19.67
N LEU A 83 -13.78 18.92 18.69
CA LEU A 83 -14.06 17.85 17.73
C LEU A 83 -12.85 17.51 16.85
N THR A 84 -12.09 18.51 16.41
CA THR A 84 -10.86 18.30 15.64
C THR A 84 -9.85 17.52 16.46
N GLN A 85 -9.64 17.90 17.72
CA GLN A 85 -8.67 17.24 18.60
C GLN A 85 -9.04 15.78 18.83
N PHE A 86 -10.33 15.48 19.05
CA PHE A 86 -10.80 14.11 19.19
C PHE A 86 -10.52 13.26 17.94
N VAL A 87 -10.80 13.79 16.74
CA VAL A 87 -10.51 13.08 15.48
C VAL A 87 -9.02 12.82 15.30
N ILE A 88 -8.17 13.79 15.63
CA ILE A 88 -6.71 13.64 15.55
C ILE A 88 -6.23 12.54 16.50
N ILE A 89 -6.70 12.52 17.75
CA ILE A 89 -6.35 11.48 18.73
C ILE A 89 -6.79 10.10 18.24
N MET A 90 -8.02 9.98 17.71
CA MET A 90 -8.53 8.73 17.15
C MET A 90 -7.72 8.28 15.92
N MET A 91 -7.29 9.21 15.08
CA MET A 91 -6.44 8.92 13.92
C MET A 91 -5.05 8.41 14.36
N ILE A 92 -4.42 9.06 15.35
CA ILE A 92 -3.13 8.63 15.90
C ILE A 92 -3.25 7.23 16.50
N LEU A 93 -4.29 6.97 17.30
CA LEU A 93 -4.55 5.65 17.88
C LEU A 93 -4.77 4.58 16.80
N GLY A 94 -5.55 4.91 15.76
CA GLY A 94 -5.79 4.03 14.63
C GLY A 94 -4.52 3.70 13.83
N ILE A 95 -3.67 4.69 13.58
CA ILE A 95 -2.37 4.51 12.91
C ILE A 95 -1.44 3.66 13.76
N ALA A 96 -1.34 3.93 15.07
CA ALA A 96 -0.50 3.16 15.99
C ALA A 96 -0.91 1.67 16.03
N CYS A 97 -2.22 1.40 16.13
CA CYS A 97 -2.76 0.04 16.09
C CYS A 97 -2.51 -0.63 14.72
N SER A 98 -2.74 0.10 13.63
CA SER A 98 -2.52 -0.41 12.27
C SER A 98 -1.05 -0.75 12.01
N TYR A 99 -0.13 0.08 12.49
CA TYR A 99 1.30 -0.16 12.36
C TYR A 99 1.73 -1.41 13.13
N ALA A 100 1.23 -1.59 14.36
CA ALA A 100 1.51 -2.79 15.15
C ALA A 100 1.05 -4.07 14.43
N LEU A 101 -0.15 -4.04 13.83
CA LEU A 101 -0.69 -5.18 13.07
C LEU A 101 0.08 -5.43 11.75
N GLN A 102 0.47 -4.38 11.03
CA GLN A 102 1.22 -4.50 9.77
C GLN A 102 2.63 -5.05 9.98
N PHE A 103 3.26 -4.73 11.11
CA PHE A 103 4.63 -5.13 11.41
C PHE A 103 4.74 -6.59 11.88
N TYR A 104 3.67 -7.15 12.46
CA TYR A 104 3.66 -8.52 12.95
C TYR A 104 4.06 -9.57 11.90
N PRO A 105 3.41 -9.67 10.72
CA PRO A 105 3.78 -10.68 9.72
C PRO A 105 5.16 -10.43 9.13
N ALA A 106 5.57 -9.17 8.98
CA ALA A 106 6.91 -8.83 8.50
C ALA A 106 8.01 -9.31 9.46
N ALA A 107 7.83 -9.11 10.77
CA ALA A 107 8.76 -9.58 11.79
C ALA A 107 8.91 -11.11 11.79
N VAL A 108 7.79 -11.83 11.66
CA VAL A 108 7.79 -13.31 11.60
C VAL A 108 8.55 -13.82 10.36
N ILE A 109 8.35 -13.20 9.20
CA ILE A 109 9.06 -13.58 7.96
C ILE A 109 10.57 -13.35 8.11
N VAL A 110 10.97 -12.16 8.57
CA VAL A 110 12.39 -11.80 8.75
C VAL A 110 13.07 -12.74 9.76
N TYR A 111 12.40 -13.05 10.87
CA TYR A 111 12.89 -14.00 11.85
C TYR A 111 13.12 -15.40 11.22
N SER A 112 12.14 -15.90 10.46
CA SER A 112 12.24 -17.21 9.81
C SER A 112 13.37 -17.28 8.78
N ASP A 113 13.58 -16.22 7.99
CA ASP A 113 14.64 -16.20 6.98
C ASP A 113 16.03 -16.11 7.60
N LEU A 114 16.16 -15.40 8.72
CA LEU A 114 17.43 -15.32 9.43
C LEU A 114 17.77 -16.60 10.19
N GLU A 115 16.78 -17.31 10.75
CA GLU A 115 16.98 -18.62 11.37
C GLU A 115 17.49 -19.66 10.35
N LYS A 116 17.01 -19.60 9.10
CA LYS A 116 17.51 -20.45 8.00
C LYS A 116 18.97 -20.16 7.64
N ILE A 117 19.41 -18.90 7.78
CA ILE A 117 20.76 -18.47 7.36
C ILE A 117 21.80 -18.67 8.46
N TYR A 118 21.47 -18.33 9.71
CA TYR A 118 22.42 -18.33 10.83
C TYR A 118 22.29 -19.53 11.76
N GLY A 119 21.30 -20.41 11.53
CA GLY A 119 21.02 -21.57 12.37
C GLY A 119 20.14 -21.23 13.59
N PRO A 120 19.72 -22.24 14.38
CA PRO A 120 18.81 -22.04 15.50
C PRO A 120 19.45 -21.17 16.58
N PHE A 121 18.81 -20.05 16.88
CA PHE A 121 19.29 -19.11 17.90
C PHE A 121 19.04 -19.67 19.31
N ASN A 122 20.05 -19.61 20.18
CA ASN A 122 19.95 -20.04 21.58
C ASN A 122 18.86 -19.30 22.38
N HIS A 123 18.43 -18.11 21.93
CA HIS A 123 17.36 -17.32 22.55
C HIS A 123 16.46 -16.65 21.50
N PRO A 124 15.40 -17.33 21.03
CA PRO A 124 14.55 -16.84 19.93
C PRO A 124 13.87 -15.50 20.26
N ALA A 125 13.44 -15.30 21.52
CA ALA A 125 12.78 -14.07 21.95
C ALA A 125 13.71 -12.83 21.87
N ILE A 126 14.96 -12.94 22.32
CA ILE A 126 15.92 -11.82 22.32
C ILE A 126 16.23 -11.39 20.88
N TRP A 127 16.32 -12.38 19.99
CA TRP A 127 16.63 -12.15 18.59
C TRP A 127 15.45 -11.53 17.84
N ASP A 128 14.21 -11.95 18.12
CA ASP A 128 12.99 -11.29 17.62
C ASP A 128 12.93 -9.82 18.05
N TYR A 129 13.10 -9.52 19.35
CA TYR A 129 13.13 -8.12 19.83
C TYR A 129 14.27 -7.30 19.20
N SER A 130 15.45 -7.89 19.02
CA SER A 130 16.61 -7.20 18.44
C SER A 130 16.37 -6.82 16.97
N ILE A 131 15.80 -7.72 16.16
CA ILE A 131 15.44 -7.42 14.77
C ILE A 131 14.41 -6.30 14.71
N ARG A 132 13.38 -6.36 15.56
CA ARG A 132 12.33 -5.35 15.60
C ARG A 132 12.88 -3.97 15.93
N ILE A 133 13.75 -3.89 16.94
CA ILE A 133 14.43 -2.65 17.33
C ILE A 133 15.32 -2.15 16.19
N CYS A 134 16.08 -3.04 15.53
CA CYS A 134 16.95 -2.67 14.41
C CYS A 134 16.17 -2.07 13.24
N ILE A 135 15.06 -2.71 12.82
CA ILE A 135 14.21 -2.22 11.72
C ILE A 135 13.56 -0.87 12.09
N CYS A 136 13.07 -0.73 13.32
CA CYS A 136 12.53 0.54 13.82
C CYS A 136 13.59 1.65 13.83
N LEU A 137 14.82 1.35 14.27
CA LEU A 137 15.93 2.31 14.27
C LEU A 137 16.29 2.76 12.85
N VAL A 138 16.40 1.83 11.90
CA VAL A 138 16.67 2.17 10.49
C VAL A 138 15.57 3.07 9.92
N THR A 139 14.30 2.74 10.21
CA THR A 139 13.15 3.54 9.78
C THR A 139 13.16 4.93 10.42
N TYR A 140 13.52 5.03 11.70
CA TYR A 140 13.63 6.29 12.42
C TYR A 140 14.76 7.18 11.87
N LEU A 141 15.93 6.61 11.58
CA LEU A 141 17.03 7.34 10.93
C LEU A 141 16.65 7.81 9.52
N ALA A 142 15.94 6.97 8.76
CA ALA A 142 15.43 7.38 7.45
C ALA A 142 14.44 8.55 7.58
N ALA A 143 13.54 8.51 8.57
CA ALA A 143 12.58 9.58 8.82
C ALA A 143 13.24 10.89 9.30
N SER A 144 14.31 10.83 10.10
CA SER A 144 15.00 12.05 10.58
C SER A 144 15.79 12.76 9.48
N THR A 145 16.13 12.06 8.39
CA THR A 145 16.90 12.61 7.27
C THR A 145 16.02 13.31 6.22
N VAL A 146 14.70 13.06 6.22
CA VAL A 146 13.79 13.52 5.17
C VAL A 146 12.92 14.69 5.67
N PRO A 147 13.15 15.93 5.20
CA PRO A 147 12.40 17.10 5.65
C PRO A 147 10.95 17.20 5.11
N HIS A 148 10.58 16.40 4.10
CA HIS A 148 9.24 16.36 3.50
C HIS A 148 8.73 14.91 3.37
N LEU A 149 8.20 14.37 4.47
CA LEU A 149 7.76 12.96 4.56
C LEU A 149 6.62 12.62 3.60
N ASP A 150 5.75 13.58 3.28
CA ASP A 150 4.64 13.43 2.35
C ASP A 150 5.12 13.16 0.92
N LEU A 151 6.09 13.93 0.43
CA LEU A 151 6.70 13.71 -0.89
C LEU A 151 7.42 12.36 -0.97
N PHE A 152 8.11 11.98 0.11
CA PHE A 152 8.77 10.68 0.20
C PHE A 152 7.76 9.52 0.18
N MET A 153 6.67 9.61 0.96
CA MET A 153 5.62 8.59 0.97
C MET A 153 4.93 8.47 -0.40
N SER A 154 4.74 9.58 -1.11
CA SER A 154 4.22 9.59 -2.48
C SER A 154 5.20 8.92 -3.47
N LEU A 155 6.50 9.21 -3.38
CA LEU A 155 7.54 8.58 -4.19
C LEU A 155 7.58 7.06 -3.94
N VAL A 156 7.74 6.64 -2.69
CA VAL A 156 7.79 5.23 -2.30
C VAL A 156 6.49 4.52 -2.69
N GLY A 157 5.33 5.17 -2.53
CA GLY A 157 4.04 4.67 -2.98
C GLY A 157 4.01 4.44 -4.49
N SER A 158 4.44 5.39 -5.30
CA SER A 158 4.42 5.29 -6.77
C SER A 158 5.30 4.16 -7.34
N VAL A 159 6.34 3.76 -6.61
CA VAL A 159 7.24 2.66 -7.01
C VAL A 159 6.78 1.34 -6.40
N THR A 160 6.67 1.28 -5.08
CA THR A 160 6.41 0.03 -4.35
C THR A 160 4.97 -0.43 -4.51
N CYS A 161 3.98 0.48 -4.48
CA CYS A 161 2.59 0.12 -4.69
C CYS A 161 2.39 -0.41 -6.12
N VAL A 162 2.97 0.22 -7.14
CA VAL A 162 2.85 -0.25 -8.54
C VAL A 162 3.52 -1.61 -8.73
N ALA A 163 4.72 -1.80 -8.16
CA ALA A 163 5.42 -3.07 -8.20
C ALA A 163 4.58 -4.21 -7.59
N LEU A 164 3.99 -3.97 -6.42
CA LEU A 164 3.20 -4.98 -5.74
C LEU A 164 1.80 -5.16 -6.36
N THR A 165 1.12 -4.08 -6.76
CA THR A 165 -0.28 -4.12 -7.28
C THR A 165 -0.39 -4.61 -8.70
N MET A 166 0.56 -4.24 -9.57
CA MET A 166 0.46 -4.50 -11.00
C MET A 166 1.50 -5.52 -11.46
N ILE A 167 2.76 -5.38 -11.03
CA ILE A 167 3.86 -6.22 -11.52
C ILE A 167 3.77 -7.62 -10.91
N PHE A 168 3.59 -7.74 -9.59
CA PHE A 168 3.52 -9.04 -8.92
C PHE A 168 2.39 -9.96 -9.46
N PRO A 169 1.12 -9.52 -9.60
CA PRO A 169 0.09 -10.37 -10.17
C PRO A 169 0.30 -10.66 -11.67
N ALA A 170 0.90 -9.75 -12.43
CA ALA A 170 1.24 -10.01 -13.84
C ALA A 170 2.33 -11.08 -13.98
N LEU A 171 3.37 -11.03 -13.14
CA LEU A 171 4.42 -12.04 -13.08
C LEU A 171 3.87 -13.40 -12.65
N SER A 172 3.03 -13.44 -11.63
CA SER A 172 2.37 -14.67 -11.18
C SER A 172 1.55 -15.30 -12.31
N ASN A 173 0.72 -14.51 -13.01
CA ASN A 173 -0.08 -15.01 -14.12
C ASN A 173 0.80 -15.55 -15.27
N LEU A 174 1.91 -14.87 -15.58
CA LEU A 174 2.87 -15.32 -16.59
C LEU A 174 3.59 -16.62 -16.18
N ALA A 175 3.98 -16.76 -14.91
CA ALA A 175 4.65 -17.94 -14.38
C ALA A 175 3.73 -19.17 -14.40
N PHE A 176 2.47 -19.04 -13.94
CA PHE A 176 1.50 -20.13 -13.99
C PHE A 176 1.15 -20.55 -15.42
N ARG A 177 1.03 -19.58 -16.33
CA ARG A 177 0.71 -19.81 -17.74
C ARG A 177 1.84 -20.49 -18.53
N THR A 178 3.08 -20.43 -18.06
CA THR A 178 4.18 -21.17 -18.71
C THR A 178 3.95 -22.70 -18.66
N LYS A 179 3.09 -23.18 -17.74
CA LYS A 179 2.68 -24.59 -17.65
C LYS A 179 1.43 -24.94 -18.49
N ASP A 180 0.64 -23.97 -18.94
CA ASP A 180 -0.65 -24.23 -19.60
C ASP A 180 -0.88 -23.27 -20.79
N LYS A 181 -1.14 -23.81 -22.00
CA LYS A 181 -1.25 -23.03 -23.26
C LYS A 181 -2.50 -22.14 -23.27
N GLY A 182 -2.45 -21.01 -22.58
CA GLY A 182 -3.59 -20.09 -22.48
C GLY A 182 -3.82 -19.21 -23.72
N SER A 183 -5.07 -18.71 -23.87
CA SER A 183 -5.53 -17.80 -24.93
C SER A 183 -4.64 -16.56 -25.17
N PHE A 184 -4.40 -16.19 -26.43
CA PHE A 184 -3.58 -15.04 -26.86
C PHE A 184 -4.05 -13.71 -26.23
N PHE A 185 -5.37 -13.53 -26.04
CA PHE A 185 -5.95 -12.31 -25.50
C PHE A 185 -5.48 -11.98 -24.07
N SER A 186 -5.36 -12.99 -23.20
CA SER A 186 -4.86 -12.78 -21.83
C SER A 186 -3.39 -12.37 -21.81
N SER A 187 -2.56 -12.93 -22.71
CA SER A 187 -1.15 -12.54 -22.82
C SER A 187 -0.98 -11.09 -23.21
N PHE A 188 -1.84 -10.61 -24.12
CA PHE A 188 -1.88 -9.20 -24.50
C PHE A 188 -2.27 -8.31 -23.32
N LEU A 189 -3.29 -8.68 -22.55
CA LEU A 189 -3.71 -7.92 -21.36
C LEU A 189 -2.64 -7.83 -20.26
N ASP A 190 -1.86 -8.89 -20.06
CA ASP A 190 -0.76 -8.85 -19.10
C ASP A 190 0.40 -7.97 -19.56
N MET A 191 0.75 -8.02 -20.85
CA MET A 191 1.73 -7.11 -21.43
C MET A 191 1.29 -5.64 -21.30
N VAL A 192 0.01 -5.35 -21.58
CA VAL A 192 -0.56 -4.01 -21.37
C VAL A 192 -0.49 -3.60 -19.90
N THR A 193 -0.80 -4.52 -18.97
CA THR A 193 -0.72 -4.24 -17.51
C THR A 193 0.70 -3.84 -17.10
N ILE A 194 1.70 -4.58 -17.56
CA ILE A 194 3.12 -4.29 -17.26
C ILE A 194 3.53 -2.95 -17.88
N LEU A 195 3.12 -2.68 -19.12
CA LEU A 195 3.41 -1.40 -19.78
C LEU A 195 2.80 -0.23 -19.01
N THR A 196 1.53 -0.32 -18.62
CA THR A 196 0.85 0.72 -17.83
C THR A 196 1.49 0.90 -16.45
N ALA A 197 2.00 -0.18 -15.83
CA ALA A 197 2.71 -0.11 -14.57
C ALA A 197 4.02 0.68 -14.72
N VAL A 198 4.82 0.38 -15.75
CA VAL A 198 6.08 1.08 -16.01
C VAL A 198 5.81 2.57 -16.29
N ILE A 199 4.85 2.89 -17.15
CA ILE A 199 4.50 4.29 -17.45
C ILE A 199 4.04 5.02 -16.17
N GLY A 200 3.20 4.37 -15.35
CA GLY A 200 2.72 4.92 -14.08
C GLY A 200 3.84 5.19 -13.09
N SER A 201 4.75 4.24 -12.87
CA SER A 201 5.89 4.43 -11.98
C SER A 201 6.86 5.48 -12.50
N VAL A 202 7.15 5.50 -13.79
CA VAL A 202 8.03 6.51 -14.40
C VAL A 202 7.43 7.91 -14.22
N THR A 203 6.15 8.08 -14.53
CA THR A 203 5.43 9.35 -14.34
C THR A 203 5.41 9.76 -12.87
N GLY A 204 5.16 8.82 -11.96
CA GLY A 204 5.16 9.07 -10.51
C GLY A 204 6.53 9.47 -9.98
N ILE A 205 7.61 8.79 -10.40
CA ILE A 205 8.98 9.16 -10.02
C ILE A 205 9.31 10.56 -10.51
N TYR A 206 9.01 10.89 -11.77
CA TYR A 206 9.27 12.22 -12.32
C TYR A 206 8.52 13.31 -11.55
N ALA A 207 7.20 13.17 -11.37
CA ALA A 207 6.38 14.18 -10.69
C ALA A 207 6.80 14.40 -9.23
N ASN A 208 7.09 13.32 -8.49
CA ASN A 208 7.52 13.43 -7.10
C ASN A 208 8.94 14.00 -6.99
N THR A 209 9.85 13.62 -7.90
CA THR A 209 11.23 14.11 -7.89
C THR A 209 11.29 15.60 -8.21
N THR A 210 10.51 16.09 -9.19
CA THR A 210 10.43 17.53 -9.47
C THR A 210 9.86 18.32 -8.29
N ALA A 211 8.81 17.80 -7.65
CA ALA A 211 8.24 18.43 -6.46
C ALA A 211 9.23 18.48 -5.28
N ILE A 212 10.05 17.44 -5.12
CA ILE A 212 11.13 17.43 -4.12
C ILE A 212 12.17 18.52 -4.44
N TYR A 213 12.63 18.62 -5.69
CA TYR A 213 13.60 19.64 -6.08
C TYR A 213 13.08 21.07 -5.86
N GLU A 214 11.81 21.34 -6.17
CA GLU A 214 11.18 22.64 -5.93
C GLU A 214 11.08 22.96 -4.43
N ALA A 215 10.66 21.99 -3.62
CA ALA A 215 10.58 22.14 -2.16
C ALA A 215 11.95 22.42 -1.52
N PHE A 216 13.03 21.81 -2.02
CA PHE A 216 14.39 22.12 -1.56
C PHE A 216 14.89 23.49 -2.06
N SER A 217 14.53 23.90 -3.29
CA SER A 217 14.95 25.21 -3.83
C SER A 217 14.30 26.38 -3.11
N GLN A 218 13.02 26.29 -2.75
CA GLN A 218 12.33 27.36 -2.01
C GLN A 218 12.86 27.54 -0.57
N ASN A 219 13.25 26.44 0.07
CA ASN A 219 13.86 26.51 1.41
C ASN A 219 15.20 27.26 1.41
N HIS A 220 15.93 27.25 0.29
CA HIS A 220 17.20 27.97 0.17
C HIS A 220 17.04 29.46 -0.16
N SER A 221 15.91 29.90 -0.73
CA SER A 221 15.67 31.33 -1.03
C SER A 221 15.07 32.11 0.13
N ASN A 222 14.50 31.43 1.12
CA ASN A 222 13.77 32.02 2.25
C ASN A 222 14.58 32.02 3.57
N GLY A 223 15.83 31.56 3.56
CA GLY A 223 16.77 31.60 4.69
C GLY A 223 17.91 32.56 4.42
#